data_AF-A0A6A7B461-F1
#
_entry.id   AF-A0A6A7B461-F1
#
_cell.length_a   1.000
_cell.length_b   1.000
_cell.length_c   1.000
_cell.angle_alpha   90.00
_cell.angle_beta   90.00
_cell.angle_gamma   90.00
#
_symmetry.space_group_name_H-M   'P 1'
#
loop_
_entity.id
_entity.type
_entity.pdbx_description
1 polymer ?
#
loop_
_entity_poly.entity_id
_entity_poly.type
_entity_poly.pdbx_seq_one_letter_code
_entity_poly.pdbx_strand_id
1 'polypeptide(L)'
;MLHHSPGHVKSYANVVTKISQKALSSIKTLPSTWSWSYSGTSLVANVAYDLFTSSTASGSAEYEVMIWVGALGGAGPISSTGKPIATVTLAGVSWDLYNGKNGQMNVFSFVRVGSDVKGFKGDLNVFLTYLTSKQGVPKTQILQSAGAGTEPFSGSNAKLTVSAYSLTQT
;
A
#
# COMPACT_ATOMS: atom_id res chain seq x y z
N MET A 1 25.26 -3.94 -16.56
CA MET A 1 23.97 -3.41 -16.06
C MET A 1 23.92 -3.70 -14.57
N LEU A 2 24.11 -2.68 -13.73
CA LEU A 2 24.22 -2.87 -12.27
C LEU A 2 22.80 -2.92 -11.67
N HIS A 3 22.44 -4.08 -11.14
CA HIS A 3 21.30 -4.27 -10.25
C HIS A 3 21.54 -3.48 -8.95
N HIS A 4 21.04 -2.26 -8.88
CA HIS A 4 20.98 -1.53 -7.62
C HIS A 4 19.72 -1.96 -6.85
N SER A 5 19.82 -3.03 -6.08
CA SER A 5 18.99 -3.21 -4.89
C SER A 5 19.84 -3.03 -3.64
N PRO A 6 19.97 -1.81 -3.11
CA PRO A 6 20.31 -1.62 -1.71
C PRO A 6 19.35 -0.61 -1.09
N GLY A 7 18.26 -1.08 -0.48
CA GLY A 7 17.32 -0.19 0.16
C GLY A 7 16.56 -0.89 1.28
N HIS A 8 17.05 -0.75 2.51
CA HIS A 8 16.16 -0.83 3.66
C HIS A 8 15.34 0.46 3.72
N VAL A 9 14.04 0.35 3.98
CA VAL A 9 13.19 1.50 4.31
C VAL A 9 13.78 2.25 5.51
N LYS A 10 13.82 3.58 5.46
CA LYS A 10 14.40 4.41 6.55
C LYS A 10 13.35 4.97 7.50
N SER A 11 12.12 5.18 7.03
CA SER A 11 10.99 5.66 7.82
C SER A 11 9.69 5.37 7.08
N TYR A 12 8.57 5.52 7.78
CA TYR A 12 7.24 5.57 7.15
C TYR A 12 6.42 6.71 7.76
N ALA A 13 6.70 7.94 7.32
CA ALA A 13 5.91 9.10 7.73
C ALA A 13 4.54 9.04 7.06
N ASN A 14 3.48 8.92 7.87
CA ASN A 14 2.13 8.63 7.38
C ASN A 14 1.04 9.32 8.21
N VAL A 15 -0.15 9.40 7.61
CA VAL A 15 -1.40 9.72 8.31
C VAL A 15 -2.18 8.42 8.50
N VAL A 16 -2.41 8.04 9.77
CA VAL A 16 -3.32 6.94 10.11
C VAL A 16 -4.74 7.49 10.28
N THR A 17 -5.68 6.91 9.56
CA THR A 17 -7.09 7.29 9.67
C THR A 17 -7.75 6.54 10.82
N LYS A 18 -8.54 7.24 11.64
CA LYS A 18 -9.39 6.61 12.64
C LYS A 18 -10.48 5.78 11.96
N ILE A 19 -10.46 4.48 12.20
CA ILE A 19 -11.42 3.50 11.67
C ILE A 19 -12.05 2.70 12.82
N SER A 20 -13.16 2.02 12.55
CA SER A 20 -13.66 0.95 13.40
C SER A 20 -12.98 -0.36 13.02
N GLN A 21 -12.42 -1.05 14.01
CA GLN A 21 -11.85 -2.37 13.81
C GLN A 21 -12.98 -3.39 13.64
N LYS A 22 -13.25 -3.79 12.39
CA LYS A 22 -14.28 -4.77 12.02
C LYS A 22 -13.76 -5.74 10.97
N ALA A 23 -14.41 -6.90 10.88
CA ALA A 23 -14.09 -7.90 9.88
C ALA A 23 -14.18 -7.34 8.46
N LEU A 24 -13.32 -7.79 7.55
CA LEU A 24 -13.30 -7.35 6.15
C LEU A 24 -14.66 -7.56 5.48
N SER A 25 -15.36 -8.66 5.80
CA SER A 25 -16.73 -8.91 5.32
C SER A 25 -17.76 -7.86 5.74
N SER A 26 -17.49 -7.09 6.79
CA SER A 26 -18.39 -6.08 7.35
C SER A 26 -18.04 -4.64 6.92
N ILE A 27 -16.96 -4.46 6.14
CA ILE A 27 -16.58 -3.18 5.56
C ILE A 27 -17.38 -2.98 4.28
N LYS A 28 -18.16 -1.89 4.21
CA LYS A 28 -18.92 -1.57 3.01
C LYS A 28 -18.05 -0.85 1.99
N THR A 29 -17.42 0.24 2.43
CA THR A 29 -16.52 1.06 1.59
C THR A 29 -15.39 1.65 2.43
N LEU A 30 -14.27 1.92 1.77
CA LEU A 30 -13.10 2.66 2.25
C LEU A 30 -12.74 3.77 1.23
N PRO A 31 -13.62 4.74 0.98
CA PRO A 31 -13.38 5.75 -0.03
C PRO A 31 -12.22 6.65 0.39
N SER A 32 -11.31 6.87 -0.56
CA SER A 32 -10.13 7.69 -0.40
C SER A 32 -9.97 8.69 -1.54
N THR A 33 -9.42 9.86 -1.21
CA THR A 33 -8.87 10.82 -2.16
C THR A 33 -7.47 11.18 -1.70
N TRP A 34 -6.49 11.16 -2.59
CA TRP A 34 -5.12 11.52 -2.28
C TRP A 34 -4.43 12.20 -3.45
N SER A 35 -4.13 13.49 -3.28
CA SER A 35 -3.36 14.30 -4.23
C SER A 35 -2.00 14.65 -3.64
N TRP A 36 -0.94 14.31 -4.36
CA TRP A 36 0.43 14.46 -3.88
C TRP A 36 1.42 14.81 -5.00
N SER A 37 2.52 15.44 -4.60
CA SER A 37 3.70 15.68 -5.44
C SER A 37 4.97 15.38 -4.64
N TYR A 38 6.06 15.05 -5.34
CA TYR A 38 7.32 14.71 -4.69
C TYR A 38 8.47 15.35 -5.45
N SER A 39 9.23 16.23 -4.79
CA SER A 39 10.42 16.88 -5.32
C SER A 39 11.68 16.37 -4.61
N GLY A 40 12.82 16.45 -5.28
CA GLY A 40 14.14 16.11 -4.75
C GLY A 40 15.03 15.51 -5.82
N THR A 41 16.21 15.04 -5.41
CA THR A 41 17.22 14.48 -6.32
C THR A 41 17.47 13.02 -5.97
N SER A 42 17.60 12.18 -7.02
CA SER A 42 17.89 10.75 -6.89
C SER A 42 16.98 10.02 -5.89
N LEU A 43 15.68 10.35 -5.91
CA LEU A 43 14.69 9.80 -5.00
C LEU A 43 14.48 8.31 -5.27
N VAL A 44 14.73 7.47 -4.26
CA VAL A 44 14.27 6.09 -4.18
C VAL A 44 13.29 6.02 -3.03
N ALA A 45 12.00 5.99 -3.35
CA ALA A 45 10.91 6.02 -2.37
C ALA A 45 9.62 5.45 -2.98
N ASN A 46 8.71 4.97 -2.14
CA ASN A 46 7.33 4.77 -2.55
C ASN A 46 6.41 5.89 -2.05
N VAL A 47 5.18 5.93 -2.57
CA VAL A 47 4.06 6.64 -1.95
C VAL A 47 2.91 5.65 -1.92
N ALA A 48 2.47 5.28 -0.71
CA ALA A 48 1.64 4.10 -0.53
C ALA A 48 0.57 4.30 0.55
N TYR A 49 -0.58 3.68 0.32
CA TYR A 49 -1.45 3.28 1.43
C TYR A 49 -0.87 2.04 2.09
N ASP A 50 -1.12 1.91 3.39
CA ASP A 50 -0.69 0.77 4.18
C ASP A 50 -1.79 0.38 5.17
N LEU A 51 -2.21 -0.89 5.09
CA LEU A 51 -3.35 -1.45 5.82
C LEU A 51 -2.91 -2.74 6.50
N PHE A 52 -3.24 -2.90 7.78
CA PHE A 52 -2.92 -4.11 8.54
C PHE A 52 -4.18 -4.85 8.96
N THR A 53 -4.14 -6.18 8.86
CA THR A 53 -5.21 -7.05 9.35
C THR A 53 -4.69 -8.17 10.25
N SER A 54 -5.55 -8.62 11.16
CA SER A 54 -5.29 -9.77 12.03
C SER A 54 -6.57 -10.57 12.27
N SER A 55 -6.45 -11.81 12.74
CA SER A 55 -7.58 -12.64 13.17
C SER A 55 -8.33 -12.06 14.37
N THR A 56 -7.68 -11.17 15.15
CA THR A 56 -8.28 -10.48 16.30
C THR A 56 -8.00 -8.98 16.25
N ALA A 57 -8.84 -8.17 16.91
CA ALA A 57 -8.71 -6.71 16.87
C ALA A 57 -7.40 -6.20 17.49
N SER A 58 -6.92 -6.86 18.55
CA SER A 58 -5.72 -6.49 19.32
C SER A 58 -4.51 -7.41 19.10
N GLY A 59 -4.63 -8.41 18.23
CA GLY A 59 -3.55 -9.35 17.94
C GLY A 59 -2.45 -8.73 17.08
N SER A 60 -1.32 -9.42 16.99
CA SER A 60 -0.27 -9.06 16.03
C SER A 60 -0.81 -9.13 14.60
N ALA A 61 -0.38 -8.22 13.74
CA ALA A 61 -0.76 -8.23 12.33
C ALA A 61 -0.34 -9.54 11.65
N GLU A 62 -1.24 -10.08 10.83
CA GLU A 62 -1.05 -11.31 10.06
C GLU A 62 -0.89 -10.98 8.56
N TYR A 63 -1.56 -9.94 8.10
CA TYR A 63 -1.46 -9.44 6.73
C TYR A 63 -1.18 -7.94 6.73
N GLU A 64 -0.37 -7.55 5.75
CA GLU A 64 -0.10 -6.16 5.39
C GLU A 64 -0.51 -5.99 3.93
N VAL A 65 -1.29 -4.95 3.64
CA VAL A 65 -1.80 -4.66 2.30
C VAL A 65 -1.39 -3.26 1.92
N MET A 66 -0.40 -3.16 1.04
CA MET A 66 0.08 -1.89 0.54
C MET A 66 -0.47 -1.58 -0.84
N ILE A 67 -0.79 -0.31 -1.10
CA ILE A 67 -1.27 0.17 -2.41
C ILE A 67 -0.39 1.35 -2.81
N TRP A 68 0.60 1.09 -3.66
CA TRP A 68 1.65 2.03 -4.04
C TRP A 68 1.20 2.87 -5.24
N VAL A 69 0.67 4.06 -4.94
CA VAL A 69 0.32 5.07 -5.95
C VAL A 69 1.56 5.73 -6.56
N GLY A 70 2.73 5.59 -5.92
CA GLY A 70 4.03 6.01 -6.46
C GLY A 70 5.14 5.00 -6.20
N ALA A 71 6.01 4.80 -7.20
CA ALA A 71 7.21 3.98 -7.13
C ALA A 71 8.36 4.70 -7.83
N LEU A 72 9.22 5.38 -7.05
CA LEU A 72 10.23 6.30 -7.54
C LEU A 72 11.62 5.65 -7.49
N GLY A 73 12.44 5.93 -8.51
CA GLY A 73 13.87 5.60 -8.54
C GLY A 73 14.22 4.11 -8.42
N GLY A 74 13.30 3.22 -8.75
CA GLY A 74 13.51 1.77 -8.64
C GLY A 74 13.16 1.17 -7.27
N ALA A 75 12.43 1.89 -6.42
CA ALA A 75 11.84 1.32 -5.22
C ALA A 75 10.97 0.09 -5.58
N GLY A 76 11.19 -1.02 -4.89
CA GLY A 76 10.49 -2.29 -5.14
C GLY A 76 9.76 -2.80 -3.89
N PRO A 77 8.60 -3.46 -4.05
CA PRO A 77 7.85 -4.00 -2.94
C PRO A 77 8.48 -5.28 -2.39
N ILE A 78 8.01 -5.73 -1.22
CA ILE A 78 8.32 -7.07 -0.72
C ILE A 78 7.75 -8.11 -1.69
N SER A 79 8.61 -9.03 -2.15
CA SER A 79 8.23 -10.10 -3.07
C SER A 79 9.10 -11.33 -2.85
N SER A 80 8.46 -12.48 -2.80
CA SER A 80 9.13 -13.78 -2.73
C SER A 80 9.87 -14.15 -4.02
N THR A 81 9.38 -13.69 -5.18
CA THR A 81 9.91 -14.06 -6.50
C THR A 81 10.58 -12.90 -7.24
N GLY A 82 10.41 -11.68 -6.73
CA GLY A 82 10.79 -10.44 -7.43
C GLY A 82 9.90 -10.11 -8.64
N LYS A 83 8.82 -10.87 -8.87
CA LYS A 83 7.89 -10.69 -10.00
C LYS A 83 6.45 -10.51 -9.51
N PRO A 84 5.59 -9.81 -10.28
CA PRO A 84 4.16 -9.78 -9.98
C PRO A 84 3.59 -11.20 -10.01
N ILE A 85 2.70 -11.51 -9.08
CA ILE A 85 1.87 -12.73 -9.07
C ILE A 85 0.59 -12.56 -9.89
N ALA A 86 0.18 -11.31 -10.15
CA ALA A 86 -0.94 -10.95 -11.01
C ALA A 86 -0.81 -9.49 -11.47
N THR A 87 -1.48 -9.15 -12.57
CA THR A 87 -1.74 -7.76 -12.98
C THR A 87 -3.25 -7.56 -13.04
N VAL A 88 -3.76 -6.54 -12.34
CA VAL A 88 -5.21 -6.32 -12.15
C VAL A 88 -5.59 -4.87 -12.34
N THR A 89 -6.81 -4.62 -12.81
CA THR A 89 -7.38 -3.27 -12.84
C THR A 89 -8.38 -3.09 -11.71
N LEU A 90 -8.10 -2.17 -10.79
CA LEU A 90 -8.90 -1.89 -9.59
C LEU A 90 -8.96 -0.37 -9.37
N ALA A 91 -10.14 0.14 -9.01
CA ALA A 91 -10.39 1.57 -8.81
C ALA A 91 -9.92 2.45 -10.00
N GLY A 92 -10.05 1.95 -11.22
CA GLY A 92 -9.67 2.67 -12.45
C GLY A 92 -8.17 2.74 -12.74
N VAL A 93 -7.34 2.00 -11.99
CA VAL A 93 -5.88 1.95 -12.17
C VAL A 93 -5.43 0.51 -12.38
N SER A 94 -4.40 0.29 -13.20
CA SER A 94 -3.74 -1.01 -13.37
C SER A 94 -2.63 -1.17 -12.34
N TRP A 95 -2.59 -2.34 -11.70
CA TRP A 95 -1.69 -2.68 -10.60
C TRP A 95 -1.00 -4.01 -10.85
N ASP A 96 0.31 -4.05 -10.66
CA ASP A 96 1.05 -5.28 -10.48
C ASP A 96 0.98 -5.68 -9.00
N LEU A 97 0.42 -6.86 -8.72
CA LEU A 97 0.33 -7.40 -7.37
C LEU A 97 1.57 -8.25 -7.08
N TYR A 98 2.25 -7.93 -6.00
CA TYR A 98 3.37 -8.70 -5.45
C TYR A 98 2.98 -9.33 -4.12
N ASN A 99 3.66 -10.41 -3.75
CA ASN A 99 3.49 -11.06 -2.46
C ASN A 99 4.80 -11.63 -1.89
N GLY A 100 5.01 -11.44 -0.59
CA GLY A 100 6.13 -12.00 0.17
C GLY A 100 5.91 -11.90 1.67
N LYS A 101 6.90 -12.32 2.45
CA LYS A 101 6.85 -12.34 3.92
C LYS A 101 7.70 -11.23 4.54
N ASN A 102 7.18 -10.61 5.60
CA ASN A 102 7.91 -9.72 6.50
C ASN A 102 7.71 -10.18 7.95
N GLY A 103 8.68 -10.92 8.49
CA GLY A 103 8.46 -11.69 9.72
C GLY A 103 7.27 -12.64 9.57
N GLN A 104 6.30 -12.56 10.47
CA GLN A 104 5.08 -13.38 10.40
C GLN A 104 4.08 -12.90 9.33
N MET A 105 4.12 -11.61 8.97
CA MET A 105 3.12 -10.99 8.10
C MET A 105 3.23 -11.50 6.67
N ASN A 106 2.08 -11.79 6.06
CA ASN A 106 1.97 -11.96 4.62
C ASN A 106 1.66 -10.61 3.96
N VAL A 107 2.62 -10.08 3.20
CA VAL A 107 2.55 -8.74 2.62
C VAL A 107 2.07 -8.84 1.18
N PHE A 108 0.99 -8.14 0.87
CA PHE A 108 0.50 -7.95 -0.50
C PHE A 108 0.72 -6.49 -0.90
N SER A 109 1.42 -6.26 -2.01
CA SER A 109 1.67 -4.90 -2.50
C SER A 109 1.12 -4.75 -3.91
N PHE A 110 0.13 -3.88 -4.07
CA PHE A 110 -0.38 -3.46 -5.37
C PHE A 110 0.44 -2.25 -5.83
N VAL A 111 1.25 -2.41 -6.88
CA VAL A 111 2.12 -1.36 -7.41
C VAL A 111 1.56 -0.85 -8.73
N ARG A 112 1.34 0.47 -8.82
CA ARG A 112 0.81 1.13 -10.02
C ARG A 112 1.66 0.82 -11.26
N VAL A 113 1.01 0.42 -12.35
CA VAL A 113 1.65 0.21 -13.66
C VAL A 113 1.78 1.55 -14.40
N GLY A 114 2.90 1.79 -15.09
CA GLY A 114 3.05 2.93 -15.99
C GLY A 114 3.63 4.19 -15.33
N SER A 115 2.81 5.21 -15.08
CA SER A 115 3.22 6.49 -14.45
C SER A 115 2.60 6.64 -13.06
N ASP A 116 3.24 7.42 -12.17
CA ASP A 116 2.74 7.68 -10.81
C ASP A 116 1.31 8.23 -10.82
N VAL A 117 0.49 7.71 -9.91
CA VAL A 117 -0.89 8.17 -9.67
C VAL A 117 -0.83 9.33 -8.69
N LYS A 118 -0.53 10.53 -9.20
CA LYS A 118 -0.41 11.75 -8.39
C LYS A 118 -1.74 12.23 -7.77
N GLY A 119 -2.87 11.82 -8.33
CA GLY A 119 -4.21 12.10 -7.84
C GLY A 119 -5.07 10.83 -7.84
N PHE A 120 -5.10 10.12 -6.72
CA PHE A 120 -5.94 8.94 -6.56
C PHE A 120 -7.31 9.33 -6.01
N LYS A 121 -8.37 8.74 -6.57
CA LYS A 121 -9.73 8.79 -6.02
C LYS A 121 -10.41 7.45 -6.25
N GLY A 122 -10.73 6.74 -5.18
CA GLY A 122 -11.28 5.39 -5.29
C GLY A 122 -11.56 4.76 -3.95
N ASP A 123 -12.21 3.59 -3.97
CA ASP A 123 -12.51 2.81 -2.78
C ASP A 123 -11.40 1.79 -2.54
N LEU A 124 -10.71 1.86 -1.39
CA LEU A 124 -9.65 0.90 -1.03
C LEU A 124 -10.20 -0.50 -0.72
N ASN A 125 -11.50 -0.63 -0.43
CA ASN A 125 -12.13 -1.91 -0.11
C ASN A 125 -12.13 -2.87 -1.31
N VAL A 126 -11.99 -2.37 -2.54
CA VAL A 126 -11.90 -3.23 -3.73
C VAL A 126 -10.62 -4.07 -3.73
N PHE A 127 -9.53 -3.57 -3.14
CA PHE A 127 -8.27 -4.31 -3.01
C PHE A 127 -8.41 -5.43 -1.98
N LEU A 128 -9.01 -5.14 -0.82
CA LEU A 128 -9.30 -6.13 0.21
C LEU A 128 -10.27 -7.21 -0.31
N THR A 129 -11.30 -6.80 -1.06
CA THR A 129 -12.24 -7.72 -1.71
C THR A 129 -11.54 -8.61 -2.74
N TYR A 130 -10.61 -8.06 -3.53
CA TYR A 130 -9.80 -8.86 -4.45
C TYR A 130 -8.96 -9.90 -3.69
N LEU A 131 -8.26 -9.50 -2.64
CA LEU A 131 -7.42 -10.42 -1.85
C LEU A 131 -8.24 -11.54 -1.20
N THR A 132 -9.42 -11.22 -0.65
CA THR A 132 -10.28 -12.22 -0.02
C THR A 132 -10.96 -13.17 -1.01
N SER A 133 -11.09 -12.77 -2.28
CA SER A 133 -11.71 -13.60 -3.33
C SER A 133 -10.70 -14.37 -4.18
N LYS A 134 -9.47 -13.88 -4.31
CA LYS A 134 -8.48 -14.42 -5.26
C LYS A 134 -7.15 -14.83 -4.63
N GLN A 135 -6.82 -14.34 -3.43
CA GLN A 135 -5.49 -14.52 -2.83
C GLN A 135 -5.53 -15.18 -1.44
N GLY A 136 -6.68 -15.74 -1.06
CA GLY A 136 -6.82 -16.56 0.15
C GLY A 136 -6.82 -15.79 1.47
N VAL A 137 -6.89 -14.46 1.47
CA VAL A 137 -7.05 -13.68 2.71
C VAL A 137 -8.44 -13.98 3.31
N PRO A 138 -8.54 -14.43 4.57
CA PRO A 138 -9.84 -14.75 5.16
C PRO A 138 -10.71 -13.49 5.28
N LYS A 139 -11.98 -13.57 4.87
CA LYS A 139 -12.95 -12.47 5.03
C LYS A 139 -13.20 -12.08 6.50
N THR A 140 -12.87 -13.00 7.42
CA THR A 140 -12.98 -12.82 8.88
C THR A 140 -11.85 -12.00 9.47
N GLN A 141 -10.77 -11.72 8.71
CA GLN A 141 -9.71 -10.82 9.15
C GLN A 141 -10.28 -9.46 9.57
N ILE A 142 -9.76 -8.89 10.65
CA ILE A 142 -10.17 -7.58 11.17
C ILE A 142 -9.19 -6.55 10.62
N LEU A 143 -9.72 -5.50 9.98
CA LEU A 143 -8.90 -4.35 9.60
C LEU A 143 -8.52 -3.57 10.87
N GLN A 144 -7.24 -3.61 11.24
CA GLN A 144 -6.75 -3.03 12.48
C GLN A 144 -6.33 -1.56 12.30
N SER A 145 -5.73 -1.24 11.16
CA SER A 145 -5.28 0.11 10.81
C SER A 145 -5.30 0.32 9.30
N ALA A 146 -5.44 1.59 8.91
CA ALA A 146 -5.32 2.03 7.53
C ALA A 146 -4.73 3.44 7.51
N GLY A 147 -3.69 3.65 6.70
CA GLY A 147 -3.03 4.93 6.58
C GLY A 147 -2.40 5.14 5.21
N ALA A 148 -1.79 6.30 5.04
CA ALA A 148 -1.13 6.67 3.80
C ALA A 148 0.12 7.51 4.07
N GLY A 149 1.21 7.20 3.38
CA GLY A 149 2.50 7.84 3.62
C GLY A 149 3.54 7.54 2.55
N THR A 150 4.81 7.64 2.94
CA THR A 150 5.95 7.36 2.07
C THR A 150 7.05 6.64 2.81
N GLU A 151 7.64 5.64 2.14
CA GLU A 151 8.84 4.94 2.59
C GLU A 151 10.05 5.37 1.74
N PRO A 152 10.90 6.27 2.25
CA PRO A 152 12.15 6.61 1.61
C PRO A 152 13.21 5.54 1.85
N PHE A 153 13.95 5.21 0.79
CA PHE A 153 15.13 4.34 0.83
C PHE A 153 16.41 5.18 0.77
N SER A 154 16.45 6.14 -0.17
CA SER A 154 17.55 7.10 -0.38
C SER A 154 17.08 8.31 -1.21
N GLY A 155 17.88 9.38 -1.22
CA GLY A 155 17.61 10.61 -1.94
C GLY A 155 18.10 11.83 -1.18
N SER A 156 18.11 13.00 -1.83
CA SER A 156 18.49 14.27 -1.19
C SER A 156 17.50 15.39 -1.51
N ASN A 157 17.38 16.35 -0.58
CA ASN A 157 16.43 17.48 -0.66
C ASN A 157 14.99 17.03 -0.97
N ALA A 158 14.61 15.90 -0.40
CA ALA A 158 13.35 15.22 -0.65
C ALA A 158 12.20 15.93 0.06
N LYS A 159 11.11 16.21 -0.65
CA LYS A 159 9.87 16.74 -0.07
C LYS A 159 8.65 16.11 -0.75
N LEU A 160 7.93 15.29 0.01
CA LEU A 160 6.56 14.90 -0.32
C LEU A 160 5.63 16.04 0.10
N THR A 161 4.79 16.51 -0.82
CA THR A 161 3.72 17.47 -0.53
C THR A 161 2.39 16.79 -0.80
N VAL A 162 1.53 16.74 0.22
CA VAL A 162 0.15 16.22 0.11
C VAL A 162 -0.80 17.40 0.16
N SER A 163 -1.43 17.72 -0.97
CA SER A 163 -2.34 18.87 -1.08
C SER A 163 -3.78 18.52 -0.70
N ALA A 164 -4.16 17.24 -0.83
CA ALA A 164 -5.44 16.73 -0.36
C ALA A 164 -5.29 15.27 0.06
N TYR A 165 -5.84 14.93 1.22
CA TYR A 165 -5.97 13.55 1.68
C TYR A 165 -7.27 13.38 2.46
N SER A 166 -8.02 12.34 2.14
CA SER A 166 -9.14 11.86 2.93
C SER A 166 -9.20 10.35 2.81
N LEU A 167 -9.45 9.66 3.90
CA LEU A 167 -9.83 8.25 3.93
C LEU A 167 -10.91 8.11 5.00
N THR A 168 -12.00 7.42 4.68
CA THR A 168 -13.10 7.15 5.61
C THR A 168 -13.51 5.68 5.52
N GLN A 169 -14.19 5.17 6.54
CA GLN A 169 -14.73 3.81 6.56
C GLN A 169 -16.24 3.87 6.79
N THR A 170 -17.00 3.15 5.98
CA THR A 170 -18.46 2.98 6.14
C THR A 170 -18.86 1.52 6.32
#